data_AF-A0A352WSW1-F1
#
_entry.id   AF-A0A352WSW1-F1
#
_cell.length_a   1.000
_cell.length_b   1.000
_cell.length_c   1.000
_cell.angle_alpha   90.00
_cell.angle_beta   90.00
_cell.angle_gamma   90.00
#
_symmetry.space_group_name_H-M   'P 1'
#
loop_
_entity.id
_entity.type
_entity.pdbx_description
1 polymer ?
#
loop_
_entity_poly.entity_id
_entity_poly.type
_entity_poly.pdbx_seq_one_letter_code
_entity_poly.pdbx_strand_id
1 'polypeptide(L)'
;MENMENSRLSKIVSMNRLTPENCRFSLSSGGFLLMERLGETSEMMGRVILHRAFPFEYPESFLAVMDTEQNELGVIQDVTDFDPETRQFLRCALARRYYMPIIVRIDSIKERFGFSYWKCKTDQGDVSFSVKDTYRSILKV
;
A
#
# COMPACT_ATOMS: atom_id res chain seq x y z
N MET A 1 -28.77 23.59 -10.32
CA MET A 1 -28.78 22.27 -9.65
C MET A 1 -27.40 21.61 -9.68
N GLU A 2 -26.58 21.79 -10.73
CA GLU A 2 -25.18 21.28 -10.81
C GLU A 2 -24.23 21.71 -9.67
N ASN A 3 -24.34 22.94 -9.14
CA ASN A 3 -23.43 23.42 -8.09
C ASN A 3 -23.58 22.69 -6.74
N MET A 4 -24.72 22.04 -6.47
CA MET A 4 -24.95 21.35 -5.20
C MET A 4 -24.50 19.88 -5.24
N GLU A 5 -24.51 19.24 -6.42
CA GLU A 5 -23.96 17.90 -6.62
C GLU A 5 -22.43 17.89 -6.61
N ASN A 6 -21.79 18.86 -7.28
CA ASN A 6 -20.32 19.00 -7.24
C ASN A 6 -19.81 19.30 -5.82
N SER A 7 -20.54 20.08 -5.03
CA SER A 7 -20.20 20.36 -3.63
C SER A 7 -20.40 19.15 -2.71
N ARG A 8 -21.36 18.26 -3.03
CA ARG A 8 -21.56 17.00 -2.29
C ARG A 8 -20.52 15.96 -2.67
N LEU A 9 -20.18 15.83 -3.95
CA LEU A 9 -19.11 14.95 -4.43
C LEU A 9 -17.75 15.38 -3.86
N SER A 10 -17.45 16.68 -3.86
CA SER A 10 -16.23 17.19 -3.22
C SER A 10 -16.22 16.92 -1.73
N LYS A 11 -17.37 17.03 -1.04
CA LYS A 11 -17.51 16.65 0.37
C LYS A 11 -17.29 15.16 0.61
N ILE A 12 -17.87 14.29 -0.21
CA ILE A 12 -17.73 12.82 -0.12
C ILE A 12 -16.28 12.40 -0.38
N VAL A 13 -15.63 12.96 -1.41
CA VAL A 13 -14.21 12.72 -1.70
C VAL A 13 -13.32 13.26 -0.56
N SER A 14 -13.66 14.41 0.03
CA SER A 14 -12.92 14.97 1.17
C SER A 14 -13.17 14.22 2.49
N MET A 15 -14.35 13.62 2.68
CA MET A 15 -14.74 12.89 3.90
C MET A 15 -13.91 11.64 4.12
N ASN A 16 -13.34 11.07 3.05
CA ASN A 16 -12.51 9.88 3.13
C ASN A 16 -11.02 10.20 3.19
N ARG A 17 -10.57 11.47 3.21
CA ARG A 17 -9.12 11.78 3.31
C ARG A 17 -8.67 11.75 4.77
N LEU A 18 -7.60 11.00 5.05
CA LEU A 18 -6.95 10.94 6.35
C LEU A 18 -5.74 11.87 6.38
N THR A 19 -5.70 12.76 7.36
CA THR A 19 -4.68 13.80 7.55
C THR A 19 -4.24 13.86 9.01
N PRO A 20 -3.12 14.52 9.33
CA PRO A 20 -2.69 14.70 10.73
C PRO A 20 -3.69 15.45 11.60
N GLU A 21 -4.61 16.20 11.00
CA GLU A 21 -5.63 16.96 11.72
C GLU A 21 -6.83 16.11 12.15
N ASN A 22 -7.09 14.99 11.47
CA ASN A 22 -8.27 14.16 11.68
C ASN A 22 -7.98 12.71 12.11
N CYS A 23 -6.70 12.31 12.19
CA CYS A 23 -6.32 11.00 12.68
C CYS A 23 -4.93 11.00 13.32
N ARG A 24 -4.71 10.02 14.20
CA ARG A 24 -3.39 9.66 14.75
C ARG A 24 -3.12 8.20 14.49
N PHE A 25 -1.86 7.89 14.17
CA PHE A 25 -1.40 6.52 14.05
C PHE A 25 -0.39 6.21 15.15
N SER A 26 -0.42 4.98 15.63
CA SER A 26 0.56 4.46 16.60
C SER A 26 0.84 2.99 16.34
N LEU A 27 1.86 2.45 16.99
CA LEU A 27 2.15 1.02 16.96
C LEU A 27 1.75 0.38 18.28
N SER A 28 1.08 -0.76 18.21
CA SER A 28 0.91 -1.63 19.37
C SER A 28 2.23 -2.29 19.78
N SER A 29 2.27 -2.91 20.96
CA SER A 29 3.44 -3.71 21.41
C SER A 29 3.80 -4.85 20.45
N GLY A 30 2.83 -5.39 19.71
CA GLY A 30 3.04 -6.38 18.63
C GLY A 30 3.44 -5.77 17.27
N GLY A 31 3.55 -4.44 17.19
CA GLY A 31 3.85 -3.68 15.98
C GLY A 31 2.71 -3.63 14.96
N PHE A 32 1.46 -3.84 15.40
CA PHE A 32 0.31 -3.54 14.54
C PHE A 32 0.09 -2.04 14.49
N LEU A 33 -0.24 -1.53 13.30
CA LEU A 33 -0.65 -0.15 13.13
C LEU A 33 -2.04 0.04 13.73
N LEU A 34 -2.16 1.00 14.63
CA LEU A 34 -3.42 1.43 15.23
C LEU A 34 -3.81 2.81 14.67
N MET A 35 -5.10 3.08 14.56
CA MET A 35 -5.61 4.39 14.16
C MET A 35 -6.64 4.91 15.14
N GLU A 36 -6.43 6.14 15.60
CA GLU A 36 -7.42 6.94 16.32
C GLU A 36 -7.96 8.01 15.37
N ARG A 37 -9.29 8.15 15.32
CA ARG A 37 -9.94 9.24 14.58
C ARG A 37 -10.14 10.43 15.52
N LEU A 38 -9.68 11.60 15.08
CA LEU A 38 -9.82 12.85 15.82
C LEU A 38 -11.11 13.57 15.39
N GLY A 39 -11.83 14.13 16.36
CA GLY A 39 -13.07 14.87 16.17
C GLY A 39 -13.47 15.54 17.47
N GLU A 40 -14.78 15.81 17.65
CA GLU A 40 -15.30 16.32 18.93
C GLU A 40 -15.02 15.35 20.08
N THR A 41 -15.15 14.06 19.81
CA THR A 41 -14.70 12.96 20.67
C THR A 41 -13.76 12.10 19.85
N SER A 42 -12.58 11.82 20.39
CA SER A 42 -11.63 10.94 19.70
C SER A 42 -12.12 9.49 19.80
N GLU A 43 -12.11 8.78 18.67
CA GLU A 43 -12.62 7.41 18.56
C GLU A 43 -11.48 6.46 18.19
N MET A 44 -11.28 5.43 19.01
CA MET A 44 -10.26 4.42 18.75
C MET A 44 -10.80 3.41 17.72
N MET A 45 -10.22 3.39 16.52
CA MET A 45 -10.60 2.46 15.46
C MET A 45 -9.90 1.11 15.59
N GLY A 46 -8.92 1.02 16.48
CA GLY A 46 -8.15 -0.19 16.73
C GLY A 46 -7.13 -0.47 15.61
N ARG A 47 -6.92 -1.75 15.31
CA ARG A 47 -5.93 -2.19 14.31
C ARG A 47 -6.42 -1.86 12.90
N VAL A 48 -5.54 -1.26 12.12
CA VAL A 48 -5.77 -0.94 10.71
C VAL A 48 -4.73 -1.60 9.80
N ILE A 49 -5.09 -1.73 8.52
CA ILE A 49 -4.28 -2.33 7.46
C ILE A 49 -4.16 -1.31 6.32
N LEU A 50 -2.92 -1.06 5.89
CA LEU A 50 -2.66 -0.19 4.75
C LEU A 50 -2.70 -0.98 3.44
N HIS A 51 -3.39 -0.43 2.45
CA HIS A 51 -3.43 -0.95 1.09
C HIS A 51 -2.99 0.14 0.10
N ARG A 52 -2.03 -0.17 -0.76
CA ARG A 52 -1.69 0.70 -1.90
C ARG A 52 -2.85 0.69 -2.89
N ALA A 53 -3.41 1.87 -3.16
CA ALA A 53 -4.32 2.08 -4.27
C ALA A 53 -3.55 2.48 -5.53
N PHE A 54 -4.27 2.61 -6.64
CA PHE A 54 -3.69 3.12 -7.87
C PHE A 54 -3.33 4.62 -7.71
N PRO A 55 -2.19 5.08 -8.29
CA PRO A 55 -1.23 4.33 -9.11
C PRO A 55 -0.11 3.67 -8.29
N PHE A 56 0.28 2.44 -8.69
CA PHE A 56 1.27 1.63 -7.95
C PHE A 56 2.71 2.13 -8.06
N GLU A 57 2.99 3.08 -8.95
CA GLU A 57 4.29 3.75 -9.10
C GLU A 57 4.62 4.66 -7.91
N TYR A 58 3.61 5.06 -7.12
CA TYR A 58 3.76 5.86 -5.91
C TYR A 58 3.49 5.01 -4.65
N PRO A 59 4.46 4.21 -4.19
CA PRO A 59 4.26 3.20 -3.15
C PRO A 59 3.94 3.76 -1.75
N GLU A 60 4.12 5.06 -1.54
CA GLU A 60 3.84 5.76 -0.29
C GLU A 60 2.70 6.79 -0.43
N SER A 61 2.00 6.78 -1.57
CA SER A 61 0.89 7.68 -1.85
C SER A 61 -0.39 6.86 -2.09
N PHE A 62 -1.54 7.50 -1.91
CA PHE A 62 -2.87 6.91 -2.10
C PHE A 62 -3.04 5.57 -1.34
N LEU A 63 -2.79 5.60 -0.04
CA LEU A 63 -2.89 4.43 0.82
C LEU A 63 -4.29 4.34 1.42
N ALA A 64 -5.08 3.36 1.00
CA ALA A 64 -6.33 3.02 1.65
C ALA A 64 -6.05 2.43 3.05
N VAL A 65 -6.78 2.92 4.04
CA VAL A 65 -6.71 2.46 5.42
C VAL A 65 -7.97 1.66 5.70
N MET A 66 -7.79 0.37 5.96
CA MET A 66 -8.88 -0.58 6.18
C MET A 66 -8.90 -1.03 7.64
N ASP A 67 -10.07 -1.33 8.18
CA ASP A 67 -10.18 -2.08 9.42
C ASP A 67 -9.85 -3.58 9.22
N THR A 68 -9.98 -4.38 10.27
CA THR A 68 -9.77 -5.84 10.20
C THR A 68 -10.86 -6.60 9.45
N GLU A 69 -12.02 -5.98 9.22
CA GLU A 69 -13.17 -6.53 8.49
C GLU A 69 -13.17 -6.13 7.01
N GLN A 70 -12.13 -5.42 6.56
CA GLN A 70 -11.98 -4.88 5.20
C GLN A 70 -12.96 -3.77 4.84
N ASN A 71 -13.47 -3.01 5.82
CA ASN A 71 -14.15 -1.75 5.56
C ASN A 71 -13.13 -0.62 5.41
N GLU A 72 -13.33 0.25 4.43
CA GLU A 72 -12.47 1.42 4.20
C GLU A 72 -12.80 2.51 5.23
N LEU A 73 -11.78 2.93 5.97
CA LEU A 73 -11.85 4.03 6.93
C LEU A 73 -11.42 5.37 6.32
N GLY A 74 -10.70 5.31 5.20
CA GLY A 74 -10.26 6.46 4.42
C GLY A 74 -8.95 6.21 3.69
N VAL A 75 -8.37 7.28 3.13
CA VAL A 75 -7.19 7.26 2.27
C VAL A 75 -6.19 8.31 2.76
N ILE A 76 -4.95 7.88 2.95
CA ILE A 76 -3.80 8.77 3.11
C ILE A 76 -3.33 9.14 1.70
N GLN A 77 -3.29 10.44 1.38
CA GLN A 77 -2.81 10.87 0.07
C GLN A 77 -1.31 10.66 -0.07
N ASP A 78 -0.53 11.02 0.94
CA ASP A 78 0.91 10.81 0.98
C ASP A 78 1.40 10.67 2.42
N VAL A 79 2.29 9.71 2.71
CA VAL A 79 2.85 9.57 4.07
C VAL A 79 3.67 10.80 4.50
N THR A 80 4.11 11.64 3.56
CA THR A 80 4.83 12.87 3.85
C THR A 80 3.96 13.97 4.45
N ASP A 81 2.63 13.85 4.33
CA ASP A 81 1.67 14.72 5.03
C ASP A 81 1.80 14.57 6.56
N PHE A 82 2.32 13.43 7.04
CA PHE A 82 2.49 13.15 8.47
C PHE A 82 3.90 13.46 8.98
N ASP A 83 3.99 13.67 10.29
CA ASP A 83 5.24 13.88 11.01
C ASP A 83 6.21 12.68 10.86
N PRO A 84 7.52 12.87 11.09
CA PRO A 84 8.51 11.82 10.85
C PRO A 84 8.29 10.51 11.62
N GLU A 85 7.75 10.58 12.84
CA GLU A 85 7.49 9.40 13.67
C GLU A 85 6.31 8.61 13.09
N THR A 86 5.18 9.28 12.83
CA THR A 86 4.02 8.66 12.20
C THR A 86 4.35 8.07 10.83
N ARG A 87 5.13 8.79 10.02
CA ARG A 87 5.62 8.32 8.73
C ARG A 87 6.37 7.00 8.84
N GLN A 88 7.19 6.85 9.88
CA GLN A 88 7.92 5.61 10.13
C GLN A 88 6.97 4.46 10.48
N PHE A 89 5.91 4.71 11.26
CA PHE A 89 4.90 3.70 11.57
C PHE A 89 4.18 3.21 10.30
N LEU A 90 3.78 4.14 9.42
CA LEU A 90 3.14 3.83 8.14
C LEU A 90 4.08 2.99 7.24
N ARG A 91 5.35 3.38 7.13
CA ARG A 91 6.37 2.63 6.36
C ARG A 91 6.61 1.23 6.93
N CYS A 92 6.70 1.09 8.24
CA CYS A 92 6.82 -0.22 8.90
C CYS A 92 5.61 -1.11 8.59
N ALA A 93 4.39 -0.55 8.60
CA ALA A 93 3.19 -1.28 8.25
C ALA A 93 3.18 -1.73 6.77
N LEU A 94 3.59 -0.85 5.85
CA LEU A 94 3.74 -1.17 4.43
C LEU A 94 4.81 -2.24 4.18
N ALA A 95 6.00 -2.11 4.78
CA ALA A 95 7.10 -3.07 4.60
C ALA A 95 6.74 -4.48 5.10
N ARG A 96 5.96 -4.57 6.18
CA ARG A 96 5.44 -5.86 6.69
C ARG A 96 4.45 -6.51 5.73
N ARG A 97 3.70 -5.72 4.98
CA ARG A 97 2.65 -6.22 4.07
C ARG A 97 3.16 -6.49 2.67
N TYR A 98 3.97 -5.59 2.14
CA TYR A 98 4.47 -5.62 0.78
C TYR A 98 5.93 -6.05 0.77
N TYR A 99 6.15 -7.35 0.64
CA TYR A 99 7.48 -7.88 0.35
C TYR A 99 7.84 -7.52 -1.11
N MET A 100 8.62 -6.44 -1.28
CA MET A 100 9.03 -5.92 -2.58
C MET A 100 10.55 -5.73 -2.63
N PRO A 101 11.31 -6.83 -2.75
CA PRO A 101 12.75 -6.74 -2.93
C PRO A 101 13.08 -6.09 -4.28
N ILE A 102 14.11 -5.24 -4.30
CA ILE A 102 14.60 -4.57 -5.49
C ILE A 102 15.68 -5.46 -6.11
N ILE A 103 15.48 -5.87 -7.37
CA ILE A 103 16.51 -6.59 -8.13
C ILE A 103 17.67 -5.62 -8.40
N VAL A 104 18.85 -5.91 -7.84
CA VAL A 104 20.06 -5.10 -8.02
C VAL A 104 20.98 -5.68 -9.10
N ARG A 105 20.86 -6.97 -9.39
CA ARG A 105 21.61 -7.64 -10.47
C ARG A 105 20.87 -8.87 -10.97
N ILE A 106 20.91 -9.12 -12.26
CA ILE A 106 20.46 -10.36 -12.88
C ILE A 106 21.68 -11.25 -13.09
N ASP A 107 21.72 -12.41 -12.43
CA ASP A 107 22.84 -13.35 -12.55
C ASP A 107 22.65 -14.32 -13.72
N SER A 108 21.41 -14.74 -14.02
CA SER A 108 21.12 -15.55 -15.21
C SER A 108 19.64 -15.52 -15.60
N ILE A 109 19.37 -15.62 -16.91
CA ILE A 109 18.04 -15.89 -17.47
C ILE A 109 18.15 -17.11 -18.38
N LYS A 110 17.26 -18.09 -18.23
CA LYS A 110 17.17 -19.28 -19.10
C LYS A 110 15.75 -19.45 -19.60
N GLU A 111 15.57 -19.65 -20.90
CA GLU A 111 14.24 -19.87 -21.51
C GLU A 111 14.01 -21.36 -21.79
N ARG A 112 12.87 -21.91 -21.34
CA ARG A 112 12.42 -23.28 -21.69
C ARG A 112 10.89 -23.37 -21.65
N PHE A 113 10.29 -24.04 -22.65
CA PHE A 113 8.86 -24.37 -22.70
C PHE A 113 7.90 -23.16 -22.52
N GLY A 114 8.26 -21.98 -23.04
CA GLY A 114 7.43 -20.77 -22.88
C GLY A 114 7.56 -20.10 -21.51
N PHE A 115 8.56 -20.47 -20.71
CA PHE A 115 8.91 -19.81 -19.46
C PHE A 115 10.32 -19.26 -19.53
N SER A 116 10.53 -18.13 -18.86
CA SER A 116 11.87 -17.61 -18.53
C SER A 116 12.14 -17.86 -17.05
N TYR A 117 13.27 -18.48 -16.74
CA TYR A 117 13.74 -18.78 -15.39
C TYR A 117 14.84 -17.78 -15.03
N TRP A 118 14.61 -17.03 -13.97
CA TRP A 118 15.45 -15.93 -13.52
C TRP A 118 16.20 -16.32 -12.25
N LYS A 119 17.49 -15.95 -12.19
CA LYS A 119 18.28 -15.92 -10.96
C LYS A 119 18.80 -14.49 -10.79
N CYS A 120 18.45 -13.86 -9.68
CA CYS A 120 18.73 -12.46 -9.43
C CYS A 120 19.27 -12.25 -8.02
N LYS A 121 20.15 -11.26 -7.88
CA LYS A 121 20.49 -10.63 -6.60
C LYS A 121 19.49 -9.52 -6.31
N THR A 122 18.93 -9.51 -5.10
CA THR A 122 18.12 -8.41 -4.58
C THR A 122 18.81 -7.73 -3.40
N ASP A 123 18.29 -6.58 -3.01
CA ASP A 123 18.65 -5.89 -1.77
C ASP A 123 18.39 -6.74 -0.49
N GLN A 124 17.53 -7.76 -0.59
CA GLN A 124 17.18 -8.68 0.50
C GLN A 124 17.74 -10.11 0.32
N GLY A 125 18.67 -10.31 -0.64
CA GLY A 125 19.29 -11.61 -0.89
C GLY A 125 19.00 -12.19 -2.28
N ASP A 126 19.35 -13.45 -2.48
CA ASP A 126 19.22 -14.11 -3.79
C ASP A 126 17.78 -14.60 -3.99
N VAL A 127 17.22 -14.37 -5.18
CA VAL A 127 15.89 -14.85 -5.56
C VAL A 127 15.94 -15.61 -6.87
N SER A 128 15.14 -16.67 -6.98
CA SER A 128 14.91 -17.38 -8.23
C SER A 128 13.41 -17.48 -8.48
N PHE A 129 12.97 -17.09 -9.68
CA PHE A 129 11.56 -17.10 -10.07
C PHE A 129 11.40 -17.39 -11.56
N SER A 130 10.18 -17.74 -11.97
CA SER A 130 9.85 -18.02 -13.37
C SER A 130 8.74 -17.10 -13.85
N VAL A 131 8.89 -16.56 -15.05
CA VAL A 131 7.87 -15.74 -15.72
C VAL A 131 7.34 -16.51 -16.92
N LYS A 132 6.02 -16.65 -17.00
CA LYS A 132 5.37 -17.24 -18.18
C LYS A 132 5.40 -16.21 -19.32
N ASP A 133 5.97 -16.60 -20.45
CA ASP A 133 5.90 -15.81 -21.66
C ASP A 133 4.69 -16.27 -22.49
N THR A 134 3.64 -15.46 -22.48
CA THR A 134 2.39 -15.78 -23.21
C THR A 134 2.58 -15.69 -24.73
N TYR A 135 3.58 -14.97 -25.24
CA TYR A 135 3.84 -14.82 -26.67
C TYR A 135 4.72 -15.94 -27.25
N ARG A 136 5.55 -16.57 -26.40
CA ARG A 136 6.43 -17.69 -26.79
C ARG A 136 5.96 -19.05 -26.28
N SER A 137 4.75 -19.13 -25.72
CA SER A 137 4.14 -20.39 -25.29
C SER A 137 3.81 -21.28 -26.48
N ILE A 138 4.43 -22.45 -26.55
CA ILE A 138 4.14 -23.50 -27.56
C ILE A 138 2.87 -24.30 -27.17
N LEU A 139 2.43 -24.17 -25.91
CA LEU A 139 1.14 -24.66 -25.46
C LEU A 139 0.06 -23.70 -25.97
N LYS A 140 -0.75 -24.16 -26.93
CA LYS A 140 -2.00 -23.48 -27.32
C LYS A 140 -2.95 -23.51 -26.11
N VAL A 141 -3.43 -22.32 -25.73
CA VAL A 141 -4.60 -22.17 -24.84
C VAL A 141 -5.86 -22.44 -25.64
#